data_AF-A0A2G7FL58-F1
#
_entry.id   AF-A0A2G7FL58-F1
#
_cell.length_a   1.000
_cell.length_b   1.000
_cell.length_c   1.000
_cell.angle_alpha   90.00
_cell.angle_beta   90.00
_cell.angle_gamma   90.00
#
_symmetry.space_group_name_H-M   'P 1'
#
loop_
_entity.id
_entity.type
_entity.pdbx_description
1 polymer ?
#
loop_
_entity_poly.entity_id
_entity_poly.type
_entity_poly.pdbx_seq_one_letter_code
_entity_poly.pdbx_strand_id
1 'polypeptide(L)'
;MRTSFLLAAIGFLYRLPCSAAQTLNIVAHQDDDLLFLSPNLLHEIQGGRRVRTVFLTAGDAGEVSNSYWEQRQAGSQAAYAQMADVSDIWTQSDAGIDGKNIPTFTLDGNPDVSLVFLQLPDGNGLGDGFPSTGSASLQKLWQSEISSIQTVNGSTSYTSDELLDTLATLMSDFNPDQINTQDYAHAYGDGDHSDHHTTAYYVQKAAERYSTTHTLTGYTGYSIASMAQNVFGDDLNAKQSAFFTYAAHDSKVCHDLASCPNGNEAQWLQRQMTTPKITLYTNHRCPWAHRAHIALKELGLDYEEVIIDLTKPREPWYLDINPRGLVPSITYGEHIITESAIVAQFLADAHPSHLLPPSNSENGALQRARIAFFVDTFFSKVQPHFQTSLRASTTEERDAAAEALVAAIKSELEPQLPEGSDGKGPFFGGSEKLTLAEVLTGSFLLRILSFHRHGLLSEKLPSLLEDTPRFKRWAEATVQQDSVNYIWDEKVSADAIKVKLAALAKK
;
A
#
# COMPACT_ATOMS: atom_id res chain seq x y z
N MET A 1 -56.42 5.96 -57.91
CA MET A 1 -56.26 5.18 -56.66
C MET A 1 -54.78 5.12 -56.34
N ARG A 2 -54.32 5.91 -55.36
CA ARG A 2 -52.96 5.85 -54.81
C ARG A 2 -53.01 4.97 -53.56
N THR A 3 -52.31 3.85 -53.58
CA THR A 3 -52.17 2.95 -52.42
C THR A 3 -50.80 3.14 -51.81
N SER A 4 -50.79 3.68 -50.60
CA SER A 4 -49.63 3.79 -49.72
C SER A 4 -49.20 2.40 -49.23
N PHE A 5 -47.91 2.09 -49.30
CA PHE A 5 -47.29 1.04 -48.51
C PHE A 5 -46.41 1.71 -47.44
N LEU A 6 -46.84 1.66 -46.19
CA LEU A 6 -45.99 1.89 -45.02
C LEU A 6 -45.18 0.59 -44.80
N LEU A 7 -43.85 0.66 -44.91
CA LEU A 7 -42.97 -0.33 -44.29
C LEU A 7 -42.69 0.10 -42.85
N ALA A 8 -43.18 -0.67 -41.88
CA ALA A 8 -42.71 -0.62 -40.50
C ALA A 8 -41.44 -1.47 -40.39
N ALA A 9 -40.28 -0.82 -40.22
CA ALA A 9 -39.05 -1.50 -39.84
C ALA A 9 -39.05 -1.69 -38.31
N ILE A 10 -39.23 -2.93 -37.86
CA ILE A 10 -39.02 -3.33 -36.46
C ILE A 10 -37.51 -3.51 -36.29
N GLY A 11 -36.86 -2.54 -35.64
CA GLY A 11 -35.48 -2.67 -35.18
C GLY A 11 -35.41 -3.59 -33.96
N PHE A 12 -34.89 -4.80 -34.13
CA PHE A 12 -34.38 -5.60 -33.02
C PHE A 12 -33.07 -4.97 -32.54
N LEU A 13 -33.17 -4.04 -31.59
CA LEU A 13 -32.02 -3.68 -30.75
C LEU A 13 -31.78 -4.84 -29.79
N TYR A 14 -30.75 -5.65 -30.08
CA TYR A 14 -30.12 -6.49 -29.07
C TYR A 14 -29.66 -5.56 -27.94
N ARG A 15 -30.40 -5.54 -26.82
CA ARG A 15 -29.88 -5.04 -25.55
C ARG A 15 -28.78 -6.03 -25.15
N LEU A 16 -27.52 -5.63 -25.32
CA LEU A 16 -26.45 -6.19 -24.52
C LEU A 16 -26.89 -6.06 -23.05
N PRO A 17 -26.88 -7.13 -22.24
CA PRO A 17 -27.11 -6.98 -20.81
C PRO A 17 -25.98 -6.08 -20.28
N CYS A 18 -26.32 -4.83 -19.95
CA CYS A 18 -25.50 -4.04 -19.07
C CYS A 18 -25.55 -4.79 -17.74
N SER A 19 -24.49 -5.53 -17.39
CA SER A 19 -24.35 -6.02 -16.02
C SER A 19 -24.49 -4.78 -15.13
N ALA A 20 -25.43 -4.80 -14.18
CA ALA A 20 -25.47 -3.78 -13.15
C ALA A 20 -24.10 -3.79 -12.45
N ALA A 21 -23.58 -2.63 -12.10
CA ALA A 21 -22.30 -2.57 -11.41
C ALA A 21 -22.43 -3.19 -10.01
N GLN A 22 -21.47 -4.01 -9.60
CA GLN A 22 -21.58 -4.84 -8.39
C GLN A 22 -20.30 -4.77 -7.55
N THR A 23 -20.45 -4.55 -6.24
CA THR A 23 -19.35 -4.55 -5.28
C THR A 23 -19.46 -5.75 -4.35
N LEU A 24 -18.37 -6.50 -4.25
CA LEU A 24 -18.20 -7.55 -3.25
C LEU A 24 -17.20 -7.06 -2.21
N ASN A 25 -17.66 -6.82 -0.99
CA ASN A 25 -16.81 -6.56 0.16
C ASN A 25 -16.52 -7.89 0.86
N ILE A 26 -15.28 -8.14 1.23
CA ILE A 26 -14.89 -9.31 2.02
C ILE A 26 -14.05 -8.82 3.18
N VAL A 27 -14.56 -8.95 4.40
CA VAL A 27 -13.91 -8.45 5.62
C VAL A 27 -13.85 -9.51 6.70
N ALA A 28 -12.99 -9.31 7.69
CA ALA A 28 -12.78 -10.26 8.78
C ALA A 28 -14.00 -10.31 9.70
N HIS A 29 -14.42 -9.16 10.25
CA HIS A 29 -15.43 -9.01 11.29
C HIS A 29 -16.59 -8.11 10.88
N GLN A 30 -17.68 -8.24 11.63
CA GLN A 30 -19.01 -7.66 11.38
C GLN A 30 -19.09 -6.12 11.43
N ASP A 31 -18.07 -5.47 11.97
CA ASP A 31 -17.94 -4.02 12.11
C ASP A 31 -16.90 -3.40 11.15
N ASP A 32 -16.04 -4.21 10.55
CA ASP A 32 -14.87 -3.75 9.79
C ASP A 32 -15.26 -2.96 8.53
N ASP A 33 -16.34 -3.35 7.87
CA ASP A 33 -16.85 -2.65 6.70
C ASP A 33 -17.48 -1.29 7.04
N LEU A 34 -18.15 -1.19 8.18
CA LEU A 34 -18.66 0.06 8.74
C LEU A 34 -17.52 0.97 9.21
N LEU A 35 -16.47 0.40 9.81
CA LEU A 35 -15.32 1.15 10.32
C LEU A 35 -14.38 1.62 9.21
N PHE A 36 -14.05 0.75 8.24
CA PHE A 36 -12.96 0.98 7.29
C PHE A 36 -13.42 1.18 5.84
N LEU A 37 -14.48 0.50 5.39
CA LEU A 37 -15.00 0.57 4.02
C LEU A 37 -16.12 1.61 3.82
N SER A 38 -16.60 2.23 4.89
CA SER A 38 -17.51 3.39 4.84
C SER A 38 -16.74 4.72 4.92
N PRO A 39 -17.17 5.80 4.22
CA PRO A 39 -18.49 6.00 3.63
C PRO A 39 -18.68 5.44 2.21
N ASN A 40 -17.65 4.93 1.52
CA ASN A 40 -17.84 4.35 0.18
C ASN A 40 -18.93 3.27 0.13
N LEU A 41 -18.92 2.31 1.07
CA LEU A 41 -19.98 1.29 1.21
C LEU A 41 -21.38 1.92 1.30
N LEU A 42 -21.53 2.94 2.14
CA LEU A 42 -22.79 3.64 2.35
C LEU A 42 -23.27 4.32 1.06
N HIS A 43 -22.37 4.98 0.34
CA HIS A 43 -22.68 5.61 -0.95
C HIS A 43 -23.07 4.60 -2.02
N GLU A 44 -22.45 3.42 -2.05
CA GLU A 44 -22.80 2.37 -2.99
C GLU A 44 -24.21 1.84 -2.76
N ILE A 45 -24.57 1.55 -1.50
CA ILE A 45 -25.92 1.11 -1.12
C ILE A 45 -26.96 2.17 -1.49
N GLN A 46 -26.72 3.43 -1.09
CA GLN A 46 -27.65 4.53 -1.37
C GLN A 46 -27.71 4.90 -2.86
N GLY A 47 -26.62 4.64 -3.60
CA GLY A 47 -26.52 4.83 -5.03
C GLY A 47 -27.21 3.75 -5.86
N GLY A 48 -27.78 2.71 -5.22
CA GLY A 48 -28.46 1.60 -5.89
C GLY A 48 -27.49 0.62 -6.58
N ARG A 49 -26.23 0.58 -6.14
CA ARG A 49 -25.27 -0.43 -6.60
C ARG A 49 -25.59 -1.76 -5.93
N ARG A 50 -25.41 -2.87 -6.63
CA ARG A 50 -25.57 -4.20 -6.03
C ARG A 50 -24.39 -4.48 -5.11
N VAL A 51 -24.65 -4.73 -3.84
CA VAL A 51 -23.63 -4.90 -2.81
C VAL A 51 -23.81 -6.24 -2.11
N ARG A 52 -22.72 -7.02 -2.04
CA ARG A 52 -22.63 -8.18 -1.17
C ARG A 52 -21.44 -8.01 -0.23
N THR A 53 -21.65 -8.28 1.05
CA THR A 53 -20.56 -8.29 2.04
C THR A 53 -20.41 -9.66 2.66
N VAL A 54 -19.19 -10.17 2.66
CA VAL A 54 -18.81 -11.48 3.19
C VAL A 54 -17.96 -11.27 4.43
N PHE A 55 -18.38 -11.85 5.55
CA PHE A 55 -17.64 -11.84 6.81
C PHE A 55 -16.99 -13.21 7.03
N LEU A 56 -15.66 -13.25 7.14
CA LEU A 56 -14.93 -14.50 7.28
C LEU A 56 -15.08 -15.09 8.68
N THR A 57 -14.88 -14.27 9.71
CA THR A 57 -14.94 -14.73 11.11
C THR A 57 -16.31 -14.42 11.72
N ALA A 58 -16.60 -15.12 12.80
CA ALA A 58 -17.75 -14.84 13.65
C ALA A 58 -17.50 -13.61 14.55
N GLY A 59 -16.26 -13.13 14.64
CA GLY A 59 -15.89 -12.07 15.55
C GLY A 59 -16.27 -12.38 17.00
N ASP A 60 -16.16 -13.66 17.38
CA ASP A 60 -16.69 -14.18 18.63
C ASP A 60 -15.89 -13.74 19.84
N ALA A 61 -14.65 -13.25 19.66
CA ALA A 61 -13.75 -12.84 20.75
C ALA A 61 -13.65 -13.91 21.87
N GLY A 62 -13.71 -15.18 21.50
CA GLY A 62 -13.70 -16.35 22.38
C GLY A 62 -15.06 -16.75 22.97
N GLU A 63 -16.14 -16.02 22.69
CA GLU A 63 -17.47 -16.16 23.30
C GLU A 63 -18.45 -16.92 22.39
N VAL A 64 -18.18 -18.20 22.16
CA VAL A 64 -19.01 -19.05 21.28
C VAL A 64 -20.33 -19.52 21.89
N SER A 65 -20.52 -19.44 23.20
CA SER A 65 -21.63 -20.07 23.93
C SER A 65 -22.75 -19.13 24.38
N ASN A 66 -22.61 -17.83 24.19
CA ASN A 66 -23.50 -16.81 24.77
C ASN A 66 -24.19 -15.92 23.72
N SER A 67 -24.29 -16.39 22.47
CA SER A 67 -24.88 -15.67 21.32
C SER A 67 -24.16 -14.37 20.92
N TYR A 68 -22.98 -14.06 21.45
CA TYR A 68 -22.30 -12.79 21.16
C TYR A 68 -22.07 -12.58 19.65
N TRP A 69 -21.49 -13.57 18.96
CA TRP A 69 -21.29 -13.49 17.51
C TRP A 69 -22.61 -13.41 16.72
N GLU A 70 -23.69 -14.05 17.18
CA GLU A 70 -25.00 -13.95 16.55
C GLU A 70 -25.58 -12.53 16.66
N GLN A 71 -25.37 -11.87 17.81
CA GLN A 71 -25.75 -10.47 18.00
C GLN A 71 -24.96 -9.54 17.07
N ARG A 72 -23.66 -9.79 16.88
CA ARG A 72 -22.86 -9.05 15.90
C ARG A 72 -23.39 -9.18 14.47
N GLN A 73 -23.78 -10.38 14.04
CA GLN A 73 -24.42 -10.58 12.72
C GLN A 73 -25.73 -9.77 12.61
N ALA A 74 -26.55 -9.78 13.66
CA ALA A 74 -27.78 -8.98 13.72
C ALA A 74 -27.48 -7.48 13.67
N GLY A 75 -26.38 -7.03 14.29
CA GLY A 75 -25.90 -5.65 14.17
C GLY A 75 -25.57 -5.25 12.73
N SER A 76 -24.88 -6.12 11.98
CA SER A 76 -24.59 -5.85 10.56
C SER A 76 -25.87 -5.77 9.75
N GLN A 77 -26.82 -6.69 9.97
CA GLN A 77 -28.13 -6.66 9.32
C GLN A 77 -28.89 -5.35 9.59
N ALA A 78 -28.93 -4.90 10.85
CA ALA A 78 -29.58 -3.65 11.24
C ALA A 78 -28.91 -2.42 10.59
N ALA A 79 -27.58 -2.37 10.58
CA ALA A 79 -26.84 -1.26 9.97
C ALA A 79 -27.05 -1.18 8.45
N TYR A 80 -27.06 -2.32 7.75
CA TYR A 80 -27.31 -2.35 6.30
C TYR A 80 -28.75 -1.96 5.95
N ALA A 81 -29.74 -2.43 6.73
CA ALA A 81 -31.12 -2.00 6.56
C ALA A 81 -31.28 -0.48 6.79
N GLN A 82 -30.57 0.07 7.79
CA GLN A 82 -30.53 1.51 8.04
C GLN A 82 -29.86 2.30 6.91
N MET A 83 -28.72 1.84 6.38
CA MET A 83 -28.05 2.50 5.25
C MET A 83 -28.90 2.49 3.98
N ALA A 84 -29.66 1.41 3.77
CA ALA A 84 -30.59 1.25 2.65
C ALA A 84 -31.94 1.96 2.85
N ASP A 85 -32.20 2.55 4.02
CA ASP A 85 -33.47 3.19 4.41
C ASP A 85 -34.70 2.29 4.23
N VAL A 86 -34.59 1.03 4.67
CA VAL A 86 -35.68 0.04 4.62
C VAL A 86 -35.83 -0.70 5.95
N SER A 87 -36.88 -1.51 6.07
CA SER A 87 -37.09 -2.34 7.27
C SER A 87 -36.01 -3.43 7.37
N ASP A 88 -35.56 -3.68 8.60
CA ASP A 88 -34.62 -4.75 8.94
C ASP A 88 -35.30 -6.13 8.90
N ILE A 89 -35.55 -6.60 7.67
CA ILE A 89 -36.18 -7.88 7.38
C ILE A 89 -35.35 -8.57 6.30
N TRP A 90 -34.90 -9.78 6.60
CA TRP A 90 -33.97 -10.52 5.76
C TRP A 90 -34.49 -11.91 5.46
N THR A 91 -34.35 -12.31 4.20
CA THR A 91 -34.54 -13.69 3.78
C THR A 91 -33.22 -14.44 3.87
N GLN A 92 -33.16 -15.46 4.72
CA GLN A 92 -32.01 -16.37 4.83
C GLN A 92 -32.06 -17.46 3.76
N SER A 93 -30.90 -17.73 3.18
CA SER A 93 -30.59 -18.81 2.23
C SER A 93 -29.20 -19.38 2.54
N ASP A 94 -28.74 -20.31 1.71
CA ASP A 94 -27.37 -20.84 1.75
C ASP A 94 -26.62 -20.42 0.48
N ALA A 95 -25.31 -20.20 0.57
CA ALA A 95 -24.48 -19.80 -0.59
C ALA A 95 -24.39 -20.87 -1.69
N GLY A 96 -24.82 -22.12 -1.42
CA GLY A 96 -24.91 -23.19 -2.41
C GLY A 96 -23.56 -23.81 -2.77
N ILE A 97 -22.58 -23.74 -1.87
CA ILE A 97 -21.25 -24.32 -2.07
C ILE A 97 -21.22 -25.72 -1.47
N ASP A 98 -20.98 -26.74 -2.32
CA ASP A 98 -21.05 -28.15 -1.91
C ASP A 98 -20.19 -28.46 -0.67
N GLY A 99 -20.84 -29.00 0.36
CA GLY A 99 -20.20 -29.39 1.63
C GLY A 99 -19.88 -28.22 2.56
N LYS A 100 -20.25 -26.97 2.21
CA LYS A 100 -20.09 -25.79 3.04
C LYS A 100 -21.47 -25.24 3.42
N ASN A 101 -21.72 -25.08 4.73
CA ASN A 101 -22.90 -24.38 5.23
C ASN A 101 -22.54 -22.90 5.42
N ILE A 102 -23.04 -22.04 4.54
CA ILE A 102 -22.69 -20.62 4.50
C ILE A 102 -23.98 -19.80 4.41
N PRO A 103 -24.53 -19.34 5.55
CA PRO A 103 -25.75 -18.55 5.55
C PRO A 103 -25.57 -17.25 4.78
N THR A 104 -26.51 -17.01 3.87
CA THR A 104 -26.61 -15.80 3.05
C THR A 104 -27.95 -15.13 3.31
N PHE A 105 -27.92 -13.86 3.70
CA PHE A 105 -29.08 -13.05 4.01
C PHE A 105 -29.28 -12.01 2.92
N THR A 106 -30.46 -11.95 2.31
CA THR A 106 -30.84 -10.92 1.32
C THR A 106 -31.85 -9.98 1.95
N LEU A 107 -31.64 -8.68 1.81
CA LEU A 107 -32.50 -7.65 2.43
C LEU A 107 -33.82 -7.53 1.66
N ASP A 108 -34.96 -7.77 2.32
CA ASP A 108 -36.25 -7.87 1.64
C ASP A 108 -36.68 -6.52 1.01
N GLY A 109 -36.39 -5.42 1.69
CA GLY A 109 -36.69 -4.07 1.21
C GLY A 109 -35.75 -3.57 0.10
N ASN A 110 -34.58 -4.21 -0.05
CA ASN A 110 -33.60 -3.89 -1.09
C ASN A 110 -32.79 -5.15 -1.47
N PRO A 111 -33.30 -5.99 -2.40
CA PRO A 111 -32.67 -7.27 -2.74
C PRO A 111 -31.31 -7.17 -3.45
N ASP A 112 -30.88 -5.96 -3.81
CA ASP A 112 -29.52 -5.72 -4.31
C ASP A 112 -28.47 -5.72 -3.19
N VAL A 113 -28.90 -5.79 -1.92
CA VAL A 113 -28.06 -5.88 -0.74
C VAL A 113 -28.12 -7.28 -0.12
N SER A 114 -26.95 -7.91 0.07
CA SER A 114 -26.86 -9.22 0.74
C SER A 114 -25.64 -9.34 1.65
N LEU A 115 -25.77 -10.12 2.73
CA LEU A 115 -24.70 -10.42 3.69
C LEU A 115 -24.43 -11.93 3.73
N VAL A 116 -23.17 -12.33 3.81
CA VAL A 116 -22.73 -13.74 3.85
C VAL A 116 -21.82 -13.93 5.06
N PHE A 117 -22.05 -14.96 5.87
CA PHE A 117 -21.28 -15.19 7.08
C PHE A 117 -20.63 -16.58 7.07
N LEU A 118 -19.29 -16.65 7.03
CA LEU A 118 -18.56 -17.92 7.08
C LEU A 118 -18.41 -18.45 8.50
N GLN A 119 -18.52 -17.58 9.52
CA GLN A 119 -18.57 -17.94 10.94
C GLN A 119 -17.31 -18.69 11.44
N LEU A 120 -16.14 -18.35 10.89
CA LEU A 120 -14.86 -18.90 11.36
C LEU A 120 -14.47 -18.30 12.73
N PRO A 121 -13.71 -19.02 13.57
CA PRO A 121 -13.21 -18.50 14.83
C PRO A 121 -12.41 -17.20 14.67
N ASP A 122 -12.62 -16.27 15.61
CA ASP A 122 -11.79 -15.10 15.81
C ASP A 122 -10.37 -15.51 16.22
N GLY A 123 -9.38 -14.98 15.49
CA GLY A 123 -7.97 -15.25 15.67
C GLY A 123 -7.31 -14.45 16.79
N ASN A 124 -8.02 -13.53 17.42
CA ASN A 124 -7.52 -12.47 18.30
C ASN A 124 -6.53 -11.52 17.59
N GLY A 125 -6.08 -10.48 18.29
CA GLY A 125 -5.21 -9.46 17.73
C GLY A 125 -3.90 -9.98 17.11
N LEU A 126 -3.30 -11.04 17.67
CA LEU A 126 -2.00 -11.59 17.25
C LEU A 126 -2.08 -12.91 16.49
N GLY A 127 -3.28 -13.45 16.29
CA GLY A 127 -3.49 -14.70 15.56
C GLY A 127 -3.32 -15.96 16.40
N ASP A 128 -3.25 -15.85 17.73
CA ASP A 128 -3.12 -17.03 18.60
C ASP A 128 -4.45 -17.81 18.74
N GLY A 129 -5.57 -17.18 18.37
CA GLY A 129 -6.92 -17.69 18.60
C GLY A 129 -7.32 -17.69 20.07
N PHE A 130 -8.51 -18.24 20.37
CA PHE A 130 -9.03 -18.36 21.72
C PHE A 130 -9.07 -19.82 22.19
N PRO A 131 -8.81 -20.12 23.48
CA PRO A 131 -8.89 -21.49 23.98
C PRO A 131 -10.25 -22.17 23.75
N SER A 132 -11.34 -21.39 23.79
CA SER A 132 -12.71 -21.88 23.55
C SER A 132 -12.94 -22.40 22.12
N THR A 133 -12.15 -21.94 21.16
CA THR A 133 -12.18 -22.37 19.75
C THR A 133 -11.00 -23.30 19.41
N GLY A 134 -10.34 -23.86 20.44
CA GLY A 134 -9.16 -24.71 20.26
C GLY A 134 -7.91 -23.95 19.81
N SER A 135 -7.88 -22.62 20.02
CA SER A 135 -6.81 -21.72 19.58
C SER A 135 -6.58 -21.75 18.07
N ALA A 136 -7.64 -22.06 17.30
CA ALA A 136 -7.64 -21.93 15.85
C ALA A 136 -7.77 -20.46 15.45
N SER A 137 -7.12 -20.08 14.34
CA SER A 137 -7.18 -18.73 13.76
C SER A 137 -6.96 -18.79 12.26
N LEU A 138 -7.40 -17.76 11.53
CA LEU A 138 -7.10 -17.63 10.11
C LEU A 138 -5.59 -17.60 9.86
N GLN A 139 -4.84 -16.85 10.67
CA GLN A 139 -3.39 -16.74 10.53
C GLN A 139 -2.70 -18.11 10.61
N LYS A 140 -3.06 -18.94 11.60
CA LYS A 140 -2.51 -20.29 11.74
C LYS A 140 -2.84 -21.19 10.57
N LEU A 141 -4.04 -21.06 10.00
CA LEU A 141 -4.41 -21.80 8.78
C LEU A 141 -3.58 -21.35 7.59
N TRP A 142 -3.43 -20.04 7.40
CA TRP A 142 -2.64 -19.44 6.32
C TRP A 142 -1.16 -19.83 6.40
N GLN A 143 -0.59 -19.83 7.61
CA GLN A 143 0.79 -20.22 7.88
C GLN A 143 0.99 -21.75 7.94
N SER A 144 -0.06 -22.54 7.66
CA SER A 144 -0.04 -24.00 7.70
C SER A 144 0.33 -24.59 9.06
N GLU A 145 0.12 -23.85 10.15
CA GLU A 145 0.28 -24.33 11.53
C GLU A 145 -0.88 -25.26 11.95
N ILE A 146 -2.07 -25.06 11.37
CA ILE A 146 -3.20 -25.97 11.45
C ILE A 146 -3.62 -26.41 10.05
N SER A 147 -4.09 -27.65 9.91
CA SER A 147 -4.52 -28.20 8.62
C SER A 147 -5.96 -27.83 8.22
N SER A 148 -6.78 -27.49 9.20
CA SER A 148 -8.17 -27.08 8.98
C SER A 148 -8.67 -26.18 10.11
N ILE A 149 -9.62 -25.32 9.78
CA ILE A 149 -10.38 -24.50 10.72
C ILE A 149 -11.86 -24.87 10.67
N GLN A 150 -12.54 -24.93 11.81
CA GLN A 150 -13.97 -25.28 11.90
C GLN A 150 -14.78 -24.05 12.34
N THR A 151 -15.95 -23.85 11.76
CA THR A 151 -16.86 -22.76 12.15
C THR A 151 -17.24 -22.85 13.64
N VAL A 152 -17.55 -21.71 14.27
CA VAL A 152 -17.86 -21.65 15.71
C VAL A 152 -19.11 -22.46 16.09
N ASN A 153 -20.04 -22.66 15.16
CA ASN A 153 -21.21 -23.53 15.33
C ASN A 153 -20.97 -24.99 14.95
N GLY A 154 -19.75 -25.35 14.53
CA GLY A 154 -19.35 -26.71 14.16
C GLY A 154 -19.92 -27.23 12.85
N SER A 155 -20.66 -26.43 12.09
CA SER A 155 -21.40 -26.87 10.90
C SER A 155 -20.51 -27.27 9.72
N THR A 156 -19.35 -26.63 9.56
CA THR A 156 -18.45 -26.84 8.43
C THR A 156 -17.01 -26.61 8.86
N SER A 157 -16.05 -27.24 8.16
CA SER A 157 -14.62 -26.95 8.28
C SER A 157 -14.02 -26.61 6.93
N TYR A 158 -12.87 -25.95 6.94
CA TYR A 158 -12.12 -25.55 5.75
C TYR A 158 -10.64 -25.88 5.93
N THR A 159 -10.03 -26.51 4.92
CA THR A 159 -8.59 -26.36 4.69
C THR A 159 -8.29 -24.97 4.11
N SER A 160 -7.01 -24.59 4.02
CA SER A 160 -6.61 -23.32 3.38
C SER A 160 -7.07 -23.26 1.92
N ASP A 161 -6.87 -24.34 1.16
CA ASP A 161 -7.30 -24.43 -0.25
C ASP A 161 -8.82 -24.36 -0.39
N GLU A 162 -9.57 -25.04 0.47
CA GLU A 162 -11.04 -25.01 0.44
C GLU A 162 -11.59 -23.62 0.78
N LEU A 163 -10.98 -22.89 1.71
CA LEU A 163 -11.36 -21.51 2.01
C LEU A 163 -11.11 -20.60 0.80
N LEU A 164 -9.96 -20.75 0.16
CA LEU A 164 -9.59 -20.01 -1.04
C LEU A 164 -10.54 -20.30 -2.22
N ASP A 165 -10.88 -21.56 -2.45
CA ASP A 165 -11.86 -21.98 -3.48
C ASP A 165 -13.27 -21.49 -3.16
N THR A 166 -13.65 -21.47 -1.88
CA THR A 166 -14.93 -20.93 -1.41
C THR A 166 -15.03 -19.44 -1.77
N LEU A 167 -14.01 -18.63 -1.46
CA LEU A 167 -14.00 -17.21 -1.78
C LEU A 167 -14.02 -16.95 -3.30
N ALA A 168 -13.24 -17.70 -4.08
CA ALA A 168 -13.26 -17.59 -5.54
C ALA A 168 -14.63 -17.99 -6.15
N THR A 169 -15.33 -18.95 -5.53
CA THR A 169 -16.68 -19.36 -5.91
C THR A 169 -17.70 -18.26 -5.58
N LEU A 170 -17.62 -17.65 -4.39
CA LEU A 170 -18.47 -16.51 -4.02
C LEU A 170 -18.26 -15.31 -4.95
N MET A 171 -17.01 -15.03 -5.34
CA MET A 171 -16.70 -14.02 -6.38
C MET A 171 -17.35 -14.38 -7.72
N SER A 172 -17.25 -15.63 -8.15
CA SER A 172 -17.81 -16.07 -9.44
C SER A 172 -19.34 -16.06 -9.46
N ASP A 173 -20.00 -16.43 -8.36
CA ASP A 173 -21.46 -16.38 -8.19
C ASP A 173 -21.99 -14.94 -8.25
N PHE A 174 -21.33 -14.03 -7.54
CA PHE A 174 -21.76 -12.64 -7.47
C PHE A 174 -21.35 -11.82 -8.70
N ASN A 175 -20.24 -12.20 -9.35
CA ASN A 175 -19.65 -11.55 -10.52
C ASN A 175 -19.35 -10.05 -10.33
N PRO A 176 -18.59 -9.65 -9.29
CA PRO A 176 -18.27 -8.25 -9.03
C PRO A 176 -17.33 -7.65 -10.09
N ASP A 177 -17.53 -6.35 -10.37
CA ASP A 177 -16.53 -5.51 -11.05
C ASP A 177 -15.64 -4.74 -10.05
N GLN A 178 -16.04 -4.70 -8.77
CA GLN A 178 -15.24 -4.16 -7.67
C GLN A 178 -15.21 -5.14 -6.50
N ILE A 179 -14.01 -5.45 -6.02
CA ILE A 179 -13.76 -6.26 -4.83
C ILE A 179 -13.05 -5.38 -3.81
N ASN A 180 -13.60 -5.29 -2.60
CA ASN A 180 -12.98 -4.57 -1.50
C ASN A 180 -12.64 -5.54 -0.37
N THR A 181 -11.54 -5.27 0.33
CA THR A 181 -11.10 -6.03 1.51
C THR A 181 -10.26 -5.13 2.43
N GLN A 182 -9.81 -5.66 3.57
CA GLN A 182 -8.82 -5.00 4.43
C GLN A 182 -7.40 -5.03 3.84
N ASP A 183 -6.39 -4.72 4.66
CA ASP A 183 -5.02 -4.50 4.21
C ASP A 183 -4.28 -5.79 3.81
N TYR A 184 -4.10 -5.99 2.50
CA TYR A 184 -3.29 -7.08 1.93
C TYR A 184 -1.84 -6.67 1.61
N ALA A 185 -1.45 -5.41 1.82
CA ALA A 185 -0.13 -4.90 1.39
C ALA A 185 0.85 -4.72 2.54
N HIS A 186 0.40 -4.78 3.79
CA HIS A 186 1.26 -4.79 4.97
C HIS A 186 1.29 -6.16 5.63
N ALA A 187 2.32 -6.40 6.45
CA ALA A 187 2.55 -7.64 7.17
C ALA A 187 1.97 -7.60 8.59
N TYR A 188 1.77 -8.78 9.18
CA TYR A 188 1.38 -8.92 10.59
C TYR A 188 2.28 -8.13 11.56
N GLY A 189 1.68 -7.66 12.66
CA GLY A 189 2.41 -7.02 13.75
C GLY A 189 2.64 -5.52 13.58
N ASP A 190 1.98 -4.88 12.61
CA ASP A 190 1.99 -3.44 12.39
C ASP A 190 1.03 -2.64 13.30
N GLY A 191 0.27 -3.36 14.14
CA GLY A 191 -0.73 -2.79 15.03
C GLY A 191 -2.17 -3.00 14.57
N ASP A 192 -2.40 -3.62 13.41
CA ASP A 192 -3.72 -4.08 12.97
C ASP A 192 -4.02 -5.52 13.45
N HIS A 193 -5.26 -5.98 13.26
CA HIS A 193 -5.69 -7.33 13.65
C HIS A 193 -5.16 -8.40 12.71
N SER A 194 -4.71 -9.54 13.26
CA SER A 194 -4.26 -10.69 12.45
C SER A 194 -5.28 -11.16 11.41
N ASP A 195 -6.57 -11.20 11.77
CA ASP A 195 -7.63 -11.62 10.86
C ASP A 195 -7.88 -10.61 9.73
N HIS A 196 -7.61 -9.31 9.92
CA HIS A 196 -7.75 -8.30 8.87
C HIS A 196 -6.77 -8.61 7.72
N HIS A 197 -5.49 -8.76 8.06
CA HIS A 197 -4.47 -9.14 7.10
C HIS A 197 -4.74 -10.51 6.48
N THR A 198 -5.05 -11.51 7.30
CA THR A 198 -5.22 -12.87 6.77
C THR A 198 -6.42 -12.97 5.84
N THR A 199 -7.54 -12.31 6.18
CA THR A 199 -8.68 -12.17 5.28
C THR A 199 -8.24 -11.54 3.97
N ALA A 200 -7.54 -10.41 4.04
CA ALA A 200 -7.10 -9.69 2.85
C ALA A 200 -6.12 -10.49 1.97
N TYR A 201 -5.26 -11.31 2.56
CA TYR A 201 -4.37 -12.21 1.82
C TYR A 201 -5.15 -13.32 1.08
N TYR A 202 -6.13 -13.94 1.74
CA TYR A 202 -7.02 -14.91 1.09
C TYR A 202 -7.82 -14.25 -0.04
N VAL A 203 -8.32 -13.02 0.16
CA VAL A 203 -9.05 -12.27 -0.87
C VAL A 203 -8.16 -11.94 -2.06
N GLN A 204 -6.93 -11.47 -1.82
CA GLN A 204 -5.96 -11.22 -2.90
C GLN A 204 -5.71 -12.47 -3.72
N LYS A 205 -5.51 -13.63 -3.06
CA LYS A 205 -5.31 -14.91 -3.76
C LYS A 205 -6.57 -15.42 -4.47
N ALA A 206 -7.75 -15.18 -3.92
CA ALA A 206 -9.00 -15.54 -4.56
C ALA A 206 -9.25 -14.68 -5.81
N ALA A 207 -8.95 -13.38 -5.73
CA ALA A 207 -9.04 -12.44 -6.83
C ALA A 207 -8.09 -12.79 -7.98
N GLU A 208 -6.89 -13.32 -7.71
CA GLU A 208 -5.97 -13.87 -8.73
C GLU A 208 -6.60 -15.07 -9.50
N ARG A 209 -7.51 -15.82 -8.88
CA ARG A 209 -8.24 -16.94 -9.51
C ARG A 209 -9.52 -16.50 -10.22
N TYR A 210 -10.03 -15.31 -9.90
CA TYR A 210 -11.25 -14.76 -10.47
C TYR A 210 -10.98 -14.11 -11.83
N SER A 211 -11.58 -14.68 -12.88
CA SER A 211 -11.22 -14.36 -14.28
C SER A 211 -11.91 -13.12 -14.89
N THR A 212 -12.99 -12.62 -14.27
CA THR A 212 -13.67 -11.41 -14.75
C THR A 212 -12.81 -10.19 -14.45
N THR A 213 -12.80 -9.21 -15.35
CA THR A 213 -12.13 -7.92 -15.10
C THR A 213 -12.75 -7.22 -13.89
N HIS A 214 -11.91 -6.86 -12.92
CA HIS A 214 -12.34 -6.23 -11.67
C HIS A 214 -11.24 -5.31 -11.12
N THR A 215 -11.62 -4.43 -10.20
CA THR A 215 -10.70 -3.71 -9.33
C THR A 215 -10.64 -4.39 -7.96
N LEU A 216 -9.45 -4.51 -7.39
CA LEU A 216 -9.25 -4.93 -6.00
C LEU A 216 -8.76 -3.74 -5.17
N THR A 217 -9.48 -3.39 -4.12
CA THR A 217 -9.14 -2.29 -3.21
C THR A 217 -8.98 -2.80 -1.78
N GLY A 218 -7.79 -2.61 -1.20
CA GLY A 218 -7.54 -2.83 0.21
C GLY A 218 -7.90 -1.59 1.01
N TYR A 219 -8.33 -1.76 2.26
CA TYR A 219 -8.59 -0.68 3.21
C TYR A 219 -7.74 -0.89 4.46
N THR A 220 -7.09 0.18 4.91
CA THR A 220 -6.25 0.18 6.11
C THR A 220 -7.14 0.07 7.35
N GLY A 221 -6.83 -0.86 8.25
CA GLY A 221 -7.59 -1.10 9.47
C GLY A 221 -7.19 -0.16 10.61
N TYR A 222 -6.89 -0.71 11.79
CA TYR A 222 -6.86 0.08 13.03
C TYR A 222 -5.82 1.22 13.09
N SER A 223 -4.75 1.12 12.31
CA SER A 223 -3.67 2.13 12.25
C SER A 223 -4.16 3.51 11.77
N ILE A 224 -5.32 3.57 11.09
CA ILE A 224 -5.90 4.84 10.63
C ILE A 224 -6.19 5.81 11.76
N ALA A 225 -6.35 5.37 13.02
CA ALA A 225 -6.61 6.25 14.16
C ALA A 225 -5.60 7.41 14.28
N SER A 226 -4.35 7.18 13.86
CA SER A 226 -3.27 8.17 13.92
C SER A 226 -3.18 9.09 12.70
N MET A 227 -3.93 8.80 11.64
CA MET A 227 -3.82 9.51 10.35
C MET A 227 -4.61 10.83 10.38
N ALA A 228 -4.48 11.64 9.33
CA ALA A 228 -5.31 12.83 9.20
C ALA A 228 -6.78 12.45 8.97
N GLN A 229 -7.71 13.16 9.60
CA GLN A 229 -9.14 13.02 9.33
C GLN A 229 -9.41 13.32 7.84
N ASN A 230 -10.25 12.49 7.20
CA ASN A 230 -10.68 12.72 5.81
C ASN A 230 -12.19 12.51 5.58
N VAL A 231 -12.97 12.08 6.57
CA VAL A 231 -14.43 12.00 6.52
C VAL A 231 -15.04 13.12 7.37
N PHE A 232 -15.94 13.90 6.79
CA PHE A 232 -16.51 15.11 7.39
C PHE A 232 -18.00 15.26 7.09
N GLY A 233 -18.67 16.15 7.83
CA GLY A 233 -20.03 16.59 7.49
C GLY A 233 -21.04 15.44 7.44
N ASP A 234 -21.87 15.44 6.39
CA ASP A 234 -22.96 14.47 6.23
C ASP A 234 -22.44 13.03 6.11
N ASP A 235 -21.30 12.80 5.45
CA ASP A 235 -20.68 11.47 5.36
C ASP A 235 -20.27 10.96 6.74
N LEU A 236 -19.68 11.82 7.58
CA LEU A 236 -19.31 11.46 8.94
C LEU A 236 -20.54 11.13 9.79
N ASN A 237 -21.58 11.96 9.69
CA ASN A 237 -22.83 11.75 10.42
C ASN A 237 -23.52 10.44 10.00
N ALA A 238 -23.58 10.16 8.69
CA ALA A 238 -24.21 8.95 8.16
C ALA A 238 -23.40 7.70 8.52
N LYS A 239 -22.07 7.76 8.41
CA LYS A 239 -21.18 6.67 8.84
C LYS A 239 -21.32 6.37 10.34
N GLN A 240 -21.36 7.41 11.17
CA GLN A 240 -21.61 7.26 12.61
C GLN A 240 -22.99 6.66 12.89
N SER A 241 -24.03 7.10 12.20
CA SER A 241 -25.40 6.58 12.36
C SER A 241 -25.49 5.08 12.03
N ALA A 242 -24.84 4.65 10.94
CA ALA A 242 -24.79 3.24 10.55
C ALA A 242 -24.01 2.42 11.59
N PHE A 243 -22.82 2.88 11.99
CA PHE A 243 -22.01 2.20 13.01
C PHE A 243 -22.73 2.10 14.35
N PHE A 244 -23.40 3.15 14.83
CA PHE A 244 -24.10 3.10 16.12
C PHE A 244 -25.39 2.28 16.08
N THR A 245 -25.96 2.07 14.89
CA THR A 245 -27.05 1.10 14.69
C THR A 245 -26.51 -0.32 14.86
N TYR A 246 -25.34 -0.64 14.28
CA TYR A 246 -24.62 -1.88 14.56
C TYR A 246 -24.28 -2.00 16.06
N ALA A 247 -23.71 -0.95 16.64
CA ALA A 247 -23.18 -0.95 18.00
C ALA A 247 -24.24 -1.28 19.05
N ALA A 248 -25.51 -0.95 18.81
CA ALA A 248 -26.63 -1.32 19.69
C ALA A 248 -26.75 -2.84 19.92
N HIS A 249 -26.15 -3.66 19.04
CA HIS A 249 -26.10 -5.12 19.12
C HIS A 249 -24.75 -5.68 19.59
N ASP A 250 -23.74 -4.83 19.77
CA ASP A 250 -22.39 -5.26 20.17
C ASP A 250 -22.00 -4.64 21.51
N SER A 251 -21.93 -5.48 22.54
CA SER A 251 -21.64 -5.05 23.92
C SER A 251 -20.19 -4.64 24.15
N LYS A 252 -19.28 -4.85 23.19
CA LYS A 252 -17.84 -4.60 23.33
C LYS A 252 -17.36 -3.32 22.65
N VAL A 253 -18.23 -2.62 21.92
CA VAL A 253 -17.91 -1.37 21.22
C VAL A 253 -18.63 -0.18 21.84
N CYS A 254 -18.17 1.02 21.48
CA CYS A 254 -18.84 2.25 21.89
C CYS A 254 -20.22 2.44 21.21
N HIS A 255 -21.25 2.79 22.00
CA HIS A 255 -22.64 2.94 21.52
C HIS A 255 -23.00 4.36 21.09
N ASP A 256 -22.24 5.35 21.52
CA ASP A 256 -22.36 6.74 21.09
C ASP A 256 -21.08 7.53 21.38
N LEU A 257 -20.93 8.71 20.77
CA LEU A 257 -19.75 9.55 20.99
C LEU A 257 -19.72 10.25 22.35
N ALA A 258 -20.86 10.43 23.02
CA ALA A 258 -20.90 11.09 24.33
C ALA A 258 -20.41 10.16 25.45
N SER A 259 -20.67 8.86 25.33
CA SER A 259 -20.16 7.82 26.22
C SER A 259 -18.69 7.48 25.97
N CYS A 260 -18.19 7.79 24.77
CA CYS A 260 -16.85 7.39 24.32
C CYS A 260 -16.13 8.46 23.46
N PRO A 261 -15.99 9.71 23.94
CA PRO A 261 -15.53 10.84 23.12
C PRO A 261 -14.06 10.71 22.67
N ASN A 262 -13.27 9.93 23.41
CA ASN A 262 -11.85 9.66 23.13
C ASN A 262 -11.58 8.18 22.83
N GLY A 263 -12.62 7.37 22.56
CA GLY A 263 -12.41 5.98 22.17
C GLY A 263 -11.85 5.85 20.77
N ASN A 264 -11.36 4.65 20.46
CA ASN A 264 -10.75 4.38 19.18
C ASN A 264 -11.76 4.47 18.03
N GLU A 265 -13.02 4.06 18.26
CA GLU A 265 -14.12 4.15 17.32
C GLU A 265 -14.39 5.59 16.89
N ALA A 266 -14.34 6.54 17.84
CA ALA A 266 -14.47 7.96 17.53
C ALA A 266 -13.38 8.46 16.58
N GLN A 267 -12.18 7.88 16.64
CA GLN A 267 -11.08 8.18 15.72
C GLN A 267 -11.23 7.44 14.38
N TRP A 268 -11.58 6.16 14.38
CA TRP A 268 -11.74 5.37 13.16
C TRP A 268 -12.87 5.89 12.28
N LEU A 269 -14.02 6.26 12.88
CA LEU A 269 -15.19 6.75 12.14
C LEU A 269 -14.91 8.05 11.36
N GLN A 270 -13.92 8.83 11.77
CA GLN A 270 -13.52 10.06 11.09
C GLN A 270 -12.69 9.82 9.82
N ARG A 271 -12.38 8.56 9.49
CA ARG A 271 -11.39 8.23 8.46
C ARG A 271 -11.83 7.08 7.58
N GLN A 272 -11.36 7.09 6.34
CA GLN A 272 -11.40 5.96 5.42
C GLN A 272 -10.13 6.00 4.59
N MET A 273 -9.31 4.97 4.67
CA MET A 273 -8.03 4.92 3.99
C MET A 273 -7.93 3.64 3.18
N THR A 274 -7.65 3.76 1.88
CA THR A 274 -7.34 2.62 1.04
C THR A 274 -5.86 2.29 1.16
N THR A 275 -5.51 1.00 1.05
CA THR A 275 -4.15 0.50 0.90
C THR A 275 -3.82 0.43 -0.61
N PRO A 276 -3.04 1.38 -1.15
CA PRO A 276 -2.84 1.48 -2.59
C PRO A 276 -1.79 0.47 -3.07
N LYS A 277 -2.14 -0.29 -4.11
CA LYS A 277 -1.18 -1.17 -4.79
C LYS A 277 -0.06 -0.34 -5.42
N ILE A 278 1.19 -0.72 -5.17
CA ILE A 278 2.36 -0.06 -5.75
C ILE A 278 3.00 -0.96 -6.81
N THR A 279 3.19 -0.45 -8.02
CA THR A 279 4.08 -1.08 -9.02
C THR A 279 5.21 -0.11 -9.36
N LEU A 280 6.45 -0.56 -9.21
CA LEU A 280 7.65 0.20 -9.53
C LEU A 280 8.21 -0.22 -10.88
N TYR A 281 8.19 0.70 -11.84
CA TYR A 281 8.85 0.56 -13.13
C TYR A 281 10.29 1.10 -13.03
N THR A 282 11.28 0.21 -13.09
CA THR A 282 12.65 0.53 -12.67
C THR A 282 13.73 -0.12 -13.54
N ASN A 283 14.99 0.21 -13.24
CA ASN A 283 16.16 -0.51 -13.71
C ASN A 283 17.24 -0.41 -12.63
N HIS A 284 17.68 -1.53 -12.06
CA HIS A 284 18.63 -1.54 -10.94
C HIS A 284 19.96 -0.85 -11.22
N ARG A 285 20.35 -0.69 -12.49
CA ARG A 285 21.59 0.01 -12.86
C ARG A 285 21.45 1.54 -12.85
N CYS A 286 20.21 2.06 -12.82
CA CYS A 286 19.96 3.50 -12.85
C CYS A 286 20.04 4.11 -11.44
N PRO A 287 20.98 5.05 -11.17
CA PRO A 287 21.07 5.70 -9.85
C PRO A 287 19.80 6.49 -9.50
N TRP A 288 19.14 7.08 -10.50
CA TRP A 288 17.89 7.81 -10.28
C TRP A 288 16.76 6.85 -9.87
N ALA A 289 16.66 5.68 -10.50
CA ALA A 289 15.65 4.68 -10.14
C ALA A 289 15.86 4.09 -8.75
N HIS A 290 17.12 3.94 -8.34
CA HIS A 290 17.48 3.46 -7.01
C HIS A 290 16.91 4.33 -5.88
N ARG A 291 16.63 5.63 -6.09
CA ARG A 291 15.95 6.47 -5.08
C ARG A 291 14.60 5.91 -4.65
N ALA A 292 13.81 5.40 -5.60
CA ALA A 292 12.49 4.83 -5.31
C ALA A 292 12.62 3.52 -4.50
N HIS A 293 13.61 2.69 -4.84
CA HIS A 293 13.95 1.48 -4.08
C HIS A 293 14.31 1.78 -2.62
N ILE A 294 15.17 2.78 -2.39
CA ILE A 294 15.55 3.19 -1.03
C ILE A 294 14.31 3.68 -0.27
N ALA A 295 13.48 4.53 -0.90
CA ALA A 295 12.26 5.04 -0.28
C ALA A 295 11.28 3.92 0.11
N LEU A 296 10.96 3.01 -0.82
CA LEU A 296 10.06 1.88 -0.57
C LEU A 296 10.59 0.97 0.54
N LYS A 297 11.91 0.70 0.55
CA LYS A 297 12.53 -0.16 1.55
C LYS A 297 12.56 0.47 2.95
N GLU A 298 12.86 1.76 3.06
CA GLU A 298 12.83 2.50 4.32
C GLU A 298 11.41 2.65 4.89
N LEU A 299 10.40 2.73 4.01
CA LEU A 299 9.00 2.82 4.40
C LEU A 299 8.36 1.45 4.66
N GLY A 300 9.05 0.35 4.35
CA GLY A 300 8.51 -1.00 4.51
C GLY A 300 7.31 -1.29 3.60
N LEU A 301 7.24 -0.65 2.44
CA LEU A 301 6.13 -0.78 1.50
C LEU A 301 6.35 -1.95 0.54
N ASP A 302 5.34 -2.80 0.42
CA ASP A 302 5.32 -3.85 -0.60
C ASP A 302 5.02 -3.26 -1.98
N TYR A 303 5.68 -3.79 -3.01
CA TYR A 303 5.52 -3.35 -4.38
C TYR A 303 5.80 -4.47 -5.38
N GLU A 304 5.11 -4.41 -6.51
CA GLU A 304 5.48 -5.18 -7.70
C GLU A 304 6.60 -4.48 -8.46
N GLU A 305 7.60 -5.23 -8.91
CA GLU A 305 8.71 -4.67 -9.68
C GLU A 305 8.60 -5.02 -11.16
N VAL A 306 8.74 -4.01 -12.03
CA VAL A 306 8.81 -4.17 -13.49
C VAL A 306 10.13 -3.59 -14.00
N ILE A 307 11.02 -4.45 -14.48
CA ILE A 307 12.32 -4.05 -15.03
C ILE A 307 12.18 -3.55 -16.47
N ILE A 308 12.49 -2.27 -16.68
CA ILE A 308 12.55 -1.64 -18.00
C ILE A 308 13.98 -1.74 -18.54
N ASP A 309 14.16 -2.42 -19.68
CA ASP A 309 15.46 -2.55 -20.33
C ASP A 309 15.88 -1.27 -21.06
N LEU A 310 16.73 -0.48 -20.40
CA LEU A 310 17.21 0.81 -20.91
C LEU A 310 18.15 0.74 -22.14
N THR A 311 18.51 -0.46 -22.63
CA THR A 311 19.42 -0.63 -23.77
C THR A 311 18.73 -0.64 -25.14
N LYS A 312 17.43 -0.98 -25.17
CA LYS A 312 16.58 -0.93 -26.37
C LYS A 312 15.63 0.28 -26.34
N PRO A 313 14.94 0.63 -27.43
CA PRO A 313 13.81 1.57 -27.39
C PRO A 313 12.73 1.13 -26.40
N ARG A 314 12.01 2.08 -25.80
CA ARG A 314 10.90 1.76 -24.87
C ARG A 314 9.73 1.12 -25.63
N GLU A 315 9.10 0.15 -25.01
CA GLU A 315 7.91 -0.51 -25.55
C GLU A 315 6.70 0.43 -25.45
N PRO A 316 5.75 0.39 -26.40
CA PRO A 316 4.62 1.32 -26.44
C PRO A 316 3.83 1.38 -25.12
N TRP A 317 3.56 0.23 -24.51
CA TRP A 317 2.82 0.16 -23.24
C TRP A 317 3.51 0.93 -22.10
N TYR A 318 4.85 0.98 -22.09
CA TYR A 318 5.57 1.73 -21.06
C TYR A 318 5.53 3.23 -21.33
N LEU A 319 5.40 3.63 -22.61
CA LEU A 319 5.23 5.04 -22.96
C LEU A 319 3.84 5.56 -22.56
N ASP A 320 2.84 4.67 -22.45
CA ASP A 320 1.54 5.02 -21.87
C ASP A 320 1.66 5.32 -20.36
N ILE A 321 2.60 4.65 -19.66
CA ILE A 321 2.92 4.94 -18.25
C ILE A 321 3.77 6.20 -18.12
N ASN A 322 4.89 6.27 -18.85
CA ASN A 322 5.77 7.42 -18.84
C ASN A 322 6.12 7.83 -20.29
N PRO A 323 5.46 8.88 -20.83
CA PRO A 323 5.71 9.35 -22.19
C PRO A 323 7.16 9.79 -22.45
N ARG A 324 7.94 10.09 -21.40
CA ARG A 324 9.36 10.42 -21.50
C ARG A 324 10.26 9.18 -21.56
N GLY A 325 9.73 8.00 -21.25
CA GLY A 325 10.46 6.74 -21.29
C GLY A 325 11.57 6.61 -20.25
N LEU A 326 11.49 7.38 -19.15
CA LEU A 326 12.50 7.44 -18.09
C LEU A 326 12.09 6.62 -16.86
N VAL A 327 13.07 6.05 -16.16
CA VAL A 327 12.86 5.36 -14.88
C VAL A 327 13.46 6.19 -13.73
N PRO A 328 12.89 6.11 -12.51
CA PRO A 328 11.76 5.28 -12.12
C PRO A 328 10.41 5.92 -12.49
N SER A 329 9.36 5.13 -12.48
CA SER A 329 7.96 5.57 -12.38
C SER A 329 7.23 4.60 -11.46
N ILE A 330 6.18 5.04 -10.78
CA ILE A 330 5.32 4.15 -10.01
C ILE A 330 3.87 4.30 -10.48
N THR A 331 3.12 3.21 -10.43
CA THR A 331 1.66 3.27 -10.22
C THR A 331 1.39 3.12 -8.73
N TYR A 332 0.52 3.96 -8.19
CA TYR A 332 0.11 4.00 -6.79
C TYR A 332 -1.43 4.05 -6.76
N GLY A 333 -2.06 2.89 -6.56
CA GLY A 333 -3.45 2.70 -6.92
C GLY A 333 -3.64 3.00 -8.42
N GLU A 334 -4.55 3.91 -8.75
CA GLU A 334 -4.83 4.33 -10.13
C GLU A 334 -3.94 5.48 -10.63
N HIS A 335 -3.05 6.00 -9.78
CA HIS A 335 -2.24 7.19 -10.11
C HIS A 335 -0.84 6.83 -10.58
N ILE A 336 -0.37 7.50 -11.63
CA ILE A 336 1.02 7.38 -12.09
C ILE A 336 1.85 8.55 -11.58
N ILE A 337 2.96 8.26 -10.90
CA ILE A 337 3.94 9.24 -10.43
C ILE A 337 5.27 9.00 -11.16
N THR A 338 5.83 10.05 -11.74
CA THR A 338 7.09 10.01 -12.49
C THR A 338 8.12 10.97 -11.88
N GLU A 339 9.38 10.90 -12.33
CA GLU A 339 10.56 11.59 -11.77
C GLU A 339 11.03 11.05 -10.42
N SER A 340 12.28 10.58 -10.37
CA SER A 340 12.84 9.91 -9.18
C SER A 340 12.70 10.67 -7.86
N ALA A 341 12.94 11.99 -7.87
CA ALA A 341 12.84 12.80 -6.66
C ALA A 341 11.39 13.00 -6.23
N ILE A 342 10.49 13.18 -7.21
CA ILE A 342 9.05 13.34 -6.98
C ILE A 342 8.45 12.03 -6.47
N VAL A 343 8.83 10.89 -7.05
CA VAL A 343 8.42 9.55 -6.58
C VAL A 343 8.82 9.34 -5.12
N ALA A 344 10.09 9.57 -4.76
CA ALA A 344 10.55 9.41 -3.38
C ALA A 344 9.88 10.39 -2.40
N GLN A 345 9.71 11.65 -2.81
CA GLN A 345 9.00 12.68 -2.04
C GLN A 345 7.52 12.31 -1.82
N PHE A 346 6.84 11.86 -2.87
CA PHE A 346 5.44 11.43 -2.82
C PHE A 346 5.27 10.25 -1.86
N LEU A 347 6.12 9.23 -1.94
CA LEU A 347 6.06 8.09 -1.02
C LEU A 347 6.28 8.53 0.43
N ALA A 348 7.24 9.43 0.69
CA ALA A 348 7.48 9.96 2.03
C ALA A 348 6.32 10.82 2.56
N ASP A 349 5.59 11.52 1.69
CA ASP A 349 4.41 12.30 2.06
C ASP A 349 3.16 11.45 2.27
N ALA A 350 2.96 10.45 1.42
CA ALA A 350 1.82 9.54 1.47
C ALA A 350 1.91 8.57 2.65
N HIS A 351 3.13 8.31 3.15
CA HIS A 351 3.40 7.41 4.26
C HIS A 351 4.23 8.13 5.34
N PRO A 352 3.57 8.82 6.31
CA PRO A 352 4.26 9.52 7.39
C PRO A 352 5.29 8.63 8.11
N SER A 353 6.54 9.09 8.18
CA SER A 353 7.67 8.27 8.64
C SER A 353 8.86 9.12 9.11
N HIS A 354 9.96 8.46 9.47
CA HIS A 354 11.23 9.11 9.81
C HIS A 354 11.93 9.79 8.62
N LEU A 355 11.54 9.48 7.38
CA LEU A 355 12.18 10.04 6.19
C LEU A 355 11.95 11.55 6.06
N LEU A 356 10.75 12.01 6.40
CA LEU A 356 10.36 13.39 6.23
C LEU A 356 9.26 13.79 7.23
N PRO A 357 9.47 14.84 8.04
CA PRO A 357 8.44 15.30 8.97
C PRO A 357 7.23 15.89 8.20
N PRO A 358 6.01 15.77 8.73
CA PRO A 358 4.84 16.47 8.19
C PRO A 358 5.10 17.97 8.10
N SER A 359 4.65 18.65 7.04
CA SER A 359 4.94 20.08 6.86
C SER A 359 4.30 20.97 7.93
N ASN A 360 3.21 20.50 8.55
CA ASN A 360 2.46 21.17 9.60
C ASN A 360 2.94 20.82 11.02
N SER A 361 3.94 19.93 11.18
CA SER A 361 4.52 19.67 12.49
C SER A 361 5.41 20.82 12.96
N GLU A 362 5.73 20.84 14.26
CA GLU A 362 6.66 21.81 14.81
C GLU A 362 8.02 21.73 14.08
N ASN A 363 8.44 22.84 13.48
CA ASN A 363 9.62 22.93 12.59
C ASN A 363 9.58 22.06 11.32
N GLY A 364 8.47 21.37 11.01
CA GLY A 364 8.36 20.46 9.87
C GLY A 364 8.68 21.12 8.53
N ALA A 365 8.03 22.25 8.22
CA ALA A 365 8.33 23.05 7.03
C ALA A 365 9.81 23.47 6.93
N LEU A 366 10.43 23.87 8.05
CA LEU A 366 11.84 24.27 8.07
C LEU A 366 12.78 23.09 7.83
N GLN A 367 12.51 21.94 8.44
CA GLN A 367 13.31 20.72 8.24
C GLN A 367 13.21 20.23 6.79
N ARG A 368 12.00 20.22 6.21
CA ARG A 368 11.79 19.90 4.78
C ARG A 368 12.58 20.84 3.87
N ALA A 369 12.57 22.14 4.14
CA ALA A 369 13.33 23.13 3.38
C ALA A 369 14.86 22.90 3.47
N ARG A 370 15.37 22.52 4.65
CA ARG A 370 16.79 22.18 4.85
C ARG A 370 17.21 20.94 4.08
N ILE A 371 16.39 19.88 4.10
CA ILE A 371 16.63 18.68 3.29
C ILE A 371 16.65 19.03 1.81
N ALA A 372 15.65 19.78 1.33
CA ALA A 372 15.56 20.18 -0.06
C ALA A 372 16.78 21.02 -0.48
N PHE A 373 17.23 21.96 0.35
CA PHE A 373 18.42 22.77 0.11
C PHE A 373 19.69 21.93 0.04
N PHE A 374 19.88 20.99 0.97
CA PHE A 374 21.04 20.09 0.95
C PHE A 374 21.07 19.21 -0.31
N VAL A 375 19.93 18.64 -0.69
CA VAL A 375 19.80 17.83 -1.91
C VAL A 375 20.05 18.68 -3.16
N ASP A 376 19.46 19.87 -3.25
CA ASP A 376 19.72 20.80 -4.37
C ASP A 376 21.20 21.17 -4.44
N THR A 377 21.84 21.45 -3.31
CA THR A 377 23.29 21.73 -3.24
C THR A 377 24.10 20.55 -3.76
N PHE A 378 23.78 19.32 -3.35
CA PHE A 378 24.45 18.12 -3.83
C PHE A 378 24.36 18.00 -5.36
N PHE A 379 23.18 18.18 -5.94
CA PHE A 379 22.98 17.99 -7.38
C PHE A 379 23.42 19.17 -8.23
N SER A 380 23.36 20.41 -7.72
CA SER A 380 23.75 21.61 -8.47
C SER A 380 25.24 21.93 -8.35
N LYS A 381 25.90 21.55 -7.25
CA LYS A 381 27.31 21.88 -6.97
C LYS A 381 28.25 20.70 -7.01
N VAL A 382 27.87 19.55 -6.45
CA VAL A 382 28.78 18.39 -6.32
C VAL A 382 28.67 17.44 -7.52
N GLN A 383 27.45 17.08 -7.91
CA GLN A 383 27.22 16.13 -8.99
C GLN A 383 27.92 16.49 -10.31
N PRO A 384 27.95 17.76 -10.78
CA PRO A 384 28.59 18.11 -12.05
C PRO A 384 30.09 17.71 -12.08
N HIS A 385 30.80 17.82 -10.96
CA HIS A 385 32.20 17.39 -10.86
C HIS A 385 32.35 15.87 -10.90
N PHE A 386 31.41 15.13 -10.32
CA PHE A 386 31.34 13.67 -10.46
C PHE A 386 31.12 13.26 -11.92
N GLN A 387 30.24 13.95 -12.66
CA GLN A 387 30.04 13.70 -14.09
C GLN A 387 31.28 14.02 -14.92
N THR A 388 31.98 15.11 -14.60
CA THR A 388 33.26 15.44 -15.23
C THR A 388 34.29 14.34 -14.97
N SER A 389 34.38 13.84 -13.73
CA SER A 389 35.30 12.75 -13.38
C SER A 389 34.99 11.45 -14.16
N LEU A 390 33.71 11.11 -14.33
CA LEU A 390 33.30 9.95 -15.14
C LEU A 390 33.63 10.07 -16.63
N ARG A 391 33.66 11.30 -17.17
CA ARG A 391 33.92 11.54 -18.60
C ARG A 391 35.39 11.80 -18.92
N ALA A 392 36.23 11.95 -17.89
CA ALA A 392 37.65 12.18 -18.03
C ALA A 392 38.33 10.99 -18.73
N SER A 393 39.13 11.30 -19.74
CA SER A 393 39.81 10.31 -20.59
C SER A 393 41.21 9.99 -20.07
N THR A 394 41.86 10.93 -19.37
CA THR A 394 43.20 10.74 -18.79
C THR A 394 43.18 10.66 -17.27
N THR A 395 44.29 10.21 -16.69
CA THR A 395 44.45 10.18 -15.22
C THR A 395 44.54 11.60 -14.67
N GLU A 396 45.20 12.51 -15.36
CA GLU A 396 45.33 13.92 -14.97
C GLU A 396 43.97 14.62 -14.94
N GLU A 397 43.11 14.37 -15.93
CA GLU A 397 41.74 14.89 -15.96
C GLU A 397 40.88 14.30 -14.83
N ARG A 398 41.02 13.00 -14.55
CA ARG A 398 40.32 12.34 -13.44
C ARG A 398 40.74 12.91 -12.08
N ASP A 399 42.04 13.15 -11.89
CA ASP A 399 42.60 13.73 -10.67
C ASP A 399 42.10 15.16 -10.46
N ALA A 400 42.18 16.01 -11.48
CA ALA A 400 41.68 17.38 -11.41
C ALA A 400 40.16 17.43 -11.13
N ALA A 401 39.39 16.52 -11.73
CA ALA A 401 37.95 16.42 -11.46
C ALA A 401 37.65 15.93 -10.02
N ALA A 402 38.49 15.05 -9.47
CA ALA A 402 38.36 14.60 -8.08
C ALA A 402 38.69 15.71 -7.08
N GLU A 403 39.73 16.50 -7.34
CA GLU A 403 40.06 17.69 -6.54
C GLU A 403 38.92 18.71 -6.57
N ALA A 404 38.34 18.98 -7.75
CA ALA A 404 37.19 19.88 -7.88
C ALA A 404 35.93 19.34 -7.18
N LEU A 405 35.69 18.02 -7.26
CA LEU A 405 34.60 17.36 -6.56
C LEU A 405 34.73 17.54 -5.03
N VAL A 406 35.90 17.26 -4.48
CA VAL A 406 36.16 17.40 -3.04
C VAL A 406 36.15 18.86 -2.60
N ALA A 407 36.67 19.78 -3.42
CA ALA A 407 36.57 21.22 -3.14
C ALA A 407 35.11 21.68 -3.04
N ALA A 408 34.25 21.23 -3.96
CA ALA A 408 32.81 21.52 -3.92
C ALA A 408 32.12 20.90 -2.70
N ILE A 409 32.46 19.66 -2.34
CA ILE A 409 31.95 19.02 -1.10
C ILE A 409 32.36 19.86 0.11
N LYS A 410 33.64 20.27 0.19
CA LYS A 410 34.21 21.02 1.31
C LYS A 410 33.57 22.40 1.47
N SER A 411 33.31 23.12 0.38
CA SER A 411 32.72 24.45 0.45
C SER A 411 31.20 24.43 0.62
N GLU A 412 30.51 23.47 0.02
CA GLU A 412 29.05 23.52 -0.12
C GLU A 412 28.31 22.55 0.82
N LEU A 413 28.81 21.32 1.02
CA LEU A 413 28.11 20.27 1.79
C LEU A 413 28.66 20.09 3.20
N GLU A 414 29.98 20.12 3.37
CA GLU A 414 30.65 19.95 4.67
C GLU A 414 30.08 20.89 5.75
N PRO A 415 29.80 22.19 5.49
CA PRO A 415 29.22 23.10 6.49
C PRO A 415 27.77 22.78 6.86
N GLN A 416 27.04 22.06 6.00
CA GLN A 416 25.64 21.67 6.24
C GLN A 416 25.52 20.39 7.07
N LEU A 417 26.61 19.64 7.22
CA LEU A 417 26.64 18.39 7.97
C LEU A 417 27.12 18.62 9.42
N PRO A 418 26.62 17.81 10.38
CA PRO A 418 26.94 17.99 11.78
C PRO A 418 28.42 17.68 12.09
N GLU A 419 29.02 18.49 12.97
CA GLU A 419 30.44 18.42 13.39
C GLU A 419 30.86 17.06 13.94
N GLY A 420 29.95 16.38 14.65
CA GLY A 420 30.13 15.03 15.16
C GLY A 420 30.25 14.95 16.69
N SER A 421 29.69 13.85 17.23
CA SER A 421 29.72 13.34 18.63
C SER A 421 28.89 14.04 19.73
N ASP A 422 28.06 15.04 19.41
CA ASP A 422 27.12 15.65 20.37
C ASP A 422 25.93 14.73 20.77
N GLY A 423 26.05 13.40 20.63
CA GLY A 423 24.97 12.44 20.87
C GLY A 423 23.89 12.39 19.78
N LYS A 424 24.18 12.89 18.58
CA LYS A 424 23.26 12.86 17.42
C LYS A 424 23.66 11.78 16.42
N GLY A 425 22.67 11.20 15.74
CA GLY A 425 22.85 10.13 14.75
C GLY A 425 23.60 10.57 13.49
N PRO A 426 24.05 9.62 12.64
CA PRO A 426 25.02 9.91 11.61
C PRO A 426 24.46 10.64 10.38
N PHE A 427 23.13 10.68 10.23
CA PHE A 427 22.43 11.17 9.05
C PHE A 427 22.09 12.66 9.10
N PHE A 428 21.52 13.18 8.02
CA PHE A 428 21.21 14.59 7.87
C PHE A 428 20.39 15.12 9.05
N GLY A 429 20.72 16.34 9.51
CA GLY A 429 20.11 16.93 10.70
C GLY A 429 20.48 16.25 12.03
N GLY A 430 21.35 15.24 12.02
CA GLY A 430 21.69 14.44 13.21
C GLY A 430 20.70 13.31 13.49
N SER A 431 19.97 12.84 12.48
CA SER A 431 19.02 11.74 12.60
C SER A 431 19.72 10.39 12.84
N GLU A 432 19.11 9.54 13.66
CA GLU A 432 19.53 8.14 13.87
C GLU A 432 19.14 7.21 12.72
N LYS A 433 18.12 7.59 11.94
CA LYS A 433 17.65 6.87 10.75
C LYS A 433 17.82 7.71 9.49
N LEU A 434 17.77 7.08 8.31
CA LEU A 434 17.84 7.82 7.04
C LEU A 434 16.74 8.89 6.97
N THR A 435 17.05 10.00 6.33
CA THR A 435 16.08 11.02 5.93
C THR A 435 15.91 10.98 4.42
N LEU A 436 15.00 11.78 3.89
CA LEU A 436 14.84 11.94 2.46
C LEU A 436 16.13 12.48 1.79
N ALA A 437 17.03 13.15 2.53
CA ALA A 437 18.33 13.57 2.00
C ALA A 437 19.17 12.36 1.54
N GLU A 438 19.26 11.32 2.36
CA GLU A 438 19.99 10.09 2.04
C GLU A 438 19.27 9.26 0.99
N VAL A 439 17.93 9.18 1.04
CA VAL A 439 17.14 8.52 -0.01
C VAL A 439 17.45 9.10 -1.40
N LEU A 440 17.57 10.43 -1.50
CA LEU A 440 17.80 11.12 -2.77
C LEU A 440 19.27 11.13 -3.22
N THR A 441 20.23 10.83 -2.33
CA THR A 441 21.67 10.92 -2.63
C THR A 441 22.42 9.58 -2.54
N GLY A 442 21.92 8.61 -1.78
CA GLY A 442 22.60 7.36 -1.43
C GLY A 442 23.10 6.57 -2.63
N SER A 443 22.31 6.45 -3.68
CA SER A 443 22.71 5.77 -4.91
C SER A 443 23.89 6.42 -5.64
N PHE A 444 24.06 7.73 -5.49
CA PHE A 444 25.20 8.48 -6.03
C PHE A 444 26.42 8.35 -5.13
N LEU A 445 26.23 8.33 -3.80
CA LEU A 445 27.30 8.08 -2.84
C LEU A 445 27.95 6.71 -3.04
N LEU A 446 27.14 5.67 -3.28
CA LEU A 446 27.64 4.34 -3.64
C LEU A 446 28.63 4.40 -4.79
N ARG A 447 28.35 5.22 -5.81
CA ARG A 447 29.20 5.37 -7.00
C ARG A 447 30.43 6.23 -6.72
N ILE A 448 30.26 7.35 -6.01
CA ILE A 448 31.37 8.25 -5.62
C ILE A 448 32.41 7.49 -4.79
N LEU A 449 31.97 6.68 -3.82
CA LEU A 449 32.86 5.95 -2.90
C LEU A 449 33.45 4.66 -3.47
N SER A 450 32.98 4.18 -4.63
CA SER A 450 33.41 2.88 -5.17
C SER A 450 34.10 2.92 -6.52
N PHE A 451 33.72 3.85 -7.40
CA PHE A 451 34.12 3.78 -8.80
C PHE A 451 35.62 4.03 -9.04
N HIS A 452 36.35 4.59 -8.06
CA HIS A 452 37.81 4.66 -8.11
C HIS A 452 38.46 3.26 -8.18
N ARG A 453 37.88 2.24 -7.53
CA ARG A 453 38.35 0.84 -7.57
C ARG A 453 38.24 0.20 -8.95
N HIS A 454 37.44 0.81 -9.83
CA HIS A 454 37.17 0.32 -11.17
C HIS A 454 37.82 1.17 -12.26
N GLY A 455 38.67 2.15 -11.89
CA GLY A 455 39.32 3.06 -12.82
C GLY A 455 38.36 4.08 -13.47
N LEU A 456 37.17 4.27 -12.91
CA LEU A 456 36.17 5.23 -13.38
C LEU A 456 36.31 6.61 -12.72
N LEU A 457 36.92 6.67 -11.53
CA LEU A 457 37.26 7.90 -10.81
C LEU A 457 38.75 7.86 -10.43
N SER A 458 39.29 8.99 -9.96
CA SER A 458 40.68 9.05 -9.46
C SER A 458 40.91 8.12 -8.27
N GLU A 459 42.02 7.39 -8.29
CA GLU A 459 42.48 6.55 -7.16
C GLU A 459 42.82 7.39 -5.91
N LYS A 460 43.06 8.71 -6.07
CA LYS A 460 43.32 9.64 -4.96
C LYS A 460 42.05 10.05 -4.22
N LEU A 461 40.86 9.81 -4.78
CA LEU A 461 39.60 10.28 -4.22
C LEU A 461 39.39 9.90 -2.74
N PRO A 462 39.66 8.66 -2.28
CA PRO A 462 39.54 8.31 -0.86
C PRO A 462 40.41 9.20 0.05
N SER A 463 41.67 9.46 -0.35
CA SER A 463 42.56 10.33 0.43
C SER A 463 42.14 11.79 0.42
N LEU A 464 41.58 12.29 -0.69
CA LEU A 464 41.09 13.67 -0.76
C LEU A 464 39.85 13.87 0.14
N LEU A 465 38.99 12.86 0.26
CA LEU A 465 37.79 12.93 1.12
C LEU A 465 38.11 13.05 2.62
N GLU A 466 39.35 12.77 3.06
CA GLU A 466 39.78 13.03 4.45
C GLU A 466 39.71 14.53 4.81
N ASP A 467 39.79 15.42 3.81
CA ASP A 467 39.62 16.88 4.01
C ASP A 467 38.16 17.30 4.24
N THR A 468 37.22 16.34 4.18
CA THR A 468 35.77 16.50 4.36
C THR A 468 35.24 15.46 5.36
N PRO A 469 35.71 15.48 6.62
CA PRO A 469 35.43 14.41 7.58
C PRO A 469 33.94 14.22 7.88
N ARG A 470 33.12 15.29 7.87
CA ARG A 470 31.68 15.19 8.14
C ARG A 470 30.95 14.54 6.97
N PHE A 471 31.27 14.97 5.74
CA PHE A 471 30.75 14.35 4.53
C PHE A 471 31.15 12.89 4.43
N LYS A 472 32.43 12.57 4.66
CA LYS A 472 32.92 11.20 4.60
C LYS A 472 32.17 10.31 5.60
N ARG A 473 32.06 10.72 6.87
CA ARG A 473 31.30 9.99 7.90
C ARG A 473 29.83 9.77 7.50
N TRP A 474 29.18 10.83 7.03
CA TRP A 474 27.78 10.77 6.58
C TRP A 474 27.60 9.82 5.38
N ALA A 475 28.48 9.92 4.40
CA ALA A 475 28.41 9.13 3.18
C ALA A 475 28.69 7.65 3.45
N GLU A 476 29.71 7.35 4.25
CA GLU A 476 30.05 5.97 4.66
C GLU A 476 28.93 5.33 5.47
N ALA A 477 28.32 6.05 6.42
CA ALA A 477 27.17 5.54 7.17
C ALA A 477 25.94 5.29 6.27
N THR A 478 25.72 6.18 5.29
CA THR A 478 24.61 6.05 4.33
C THR A 478 24.77 4.82 3.46
N VAL A 479 25.96 4.60 2.89
CA VAL A 479 26.22 3.43 2.02
C VAL A 479 26.45 2.14 2.81
N GLN A 480 26.24 2.12 4.12
CA GLN A 480 26.18 0.90 4.92
C GLN A 480 24.75 0.45 5.22
N GLN A 481 23.75 1.30 4.96
CA GLN A 481 22.35 0.93 5.20
C GLN A 481 21.88 -0.15 4.23
N ASP A 482 21.16 -1.15 4.74
CA ASP A 482 20.61 -2.25 3.94
C ASP A 482 19.69 -1.71 2.83
N SER A 483 18.86 -0.72 3.15
CA SER A 483 17.96 -0.05 2.19
C SER A 483 18.69 0.62 1.02
N VAL A 484 19.95 1.02 1.22
CA VAL A 484 20.79 1.62 0.19
C VAL A 484 21.56 0.58 -0.61
N ASN A 485 21.89 -0.57 -0.02
CA ASN A 485 22.74 -1.58 -0.67
C ASN A 485 21.99 -2.76 -1.30
N TYR A 486 20.74 -3.03 -0.92
CA TYR A 486 20.12 -4.32 -1.22
C TYR A 486 19.98 -4.66 -2.72
N ILE A 487 19.92 -3.66 -3.61
CA ILE A 487 19.94 -3.85 -5.07
C ILE A 487 21.27 -3.46 -5.74
N TRP A 488 22.27 -3.08 -4.94
CA TRP A 488 23.53 -2.56 -5.45
C TRP A 488 24.50 -3.69 -5.77
N ASP A 489 24.83 -3.82 -7.06
CA ASP A 489 26.00 -4.57 -7.52
C ASP A 489 27.04 -3.59 -8.08
N GLU A 490 28.13 -3.40 -7.32
CA GLU A 490 29.21 -2.47 -7.65
C GLU A 490 29.87 -2.81 -8.99
N LYS A 491 30.20 -4.09 -9.20
CA LYS A 491 30.93 -4.54 -10.39
C LYS A 491 30.06 -4.41 -11.64
N VAL A 492 28.83 -4.92 -11.57
CA VAL A 492 27.88 -4.84 -12.69
C VAL A 492 27.59 -3.38 -13.06
N SER A 493 27.46 -2.51 -12.05
CA SER A 493 27.22 -1.09 -12.29
C SER A 493 28.43 -0.38 -12.92
N ALA A 494 29.64 -0.66 -12.43
CA ALA A 494 30.87 -0.10 -12.99
C ALA A 494 31.09 -0.57 -14.45
N ASP A 495 30.91 -1.86 -14.72
CA ASP A 495 31.07 -2.42 -16.07
C ASP A 495 30.04 -1.83 -17.05
N ALA A 496 28.78 -1.65 -16.63
CA ALA A 496 27.75 -1.02 -17.46
C ALA A 496 28.08 0.45 -17.81
N ILE A 497 28.67 1.21 -16.87
CA ILE A 497 29.11 2.58 -17.14
C ILE A 497 30.27 2.60 -18.13
N LYS A 498 31.25 1.71 -17.99
CA LYS A 498 32.37 1.59 -18.96
C LYS A 498 31.86 1.33 -20.38
N VAL A 499 30.91 0.39 -20.53
CA VAL A 499 30.28 0.09 -21.83
C VAL A 499 29.58 1.33 -22.40
N LYS A 500 28.83 2.06 -21.58
CA LYS A 500 28.12 3.29 -22.00
C LYS A 500 29.08 4.39 -22.44
N LEU A 501 30.15 4.64 -21.69
CA LEU A 501 31.17 5.64 -22.02
C LEU A 501 31.92 5.28 -23.31
N ALA A 502 32.28 4.02 -23.48
CA ALA A 502 32.91 3.53 -24.71
C ALA A 502 32.01 3.69 -25.95
N ALA A 503 30.69 3.54 -25.80
CA ALA A 503 29.73 3.77 -26.89
C ALA A 503 29.59 5.25 -27.24
N LEU A 504 29.69 6.15 -26.27
CA LEU A 504 29.66 7.61 -26.49
C LEU A 504 30.93 8.12 -27.17
N ALA A 505 32.09 7.55 -26.85
CA ALA A 505 33.36 7.92 -27.50
C ALA A 505 33.45 7.51 -28.98
N LYS A 506 32.54 6.65 -29.47
CA LYS A 506 32.47 6.21 -30.87
C LYS A 506 31.52 7.06 -31.73
N LYS A 507 30.75 7.96 -31.12
CA LYS A 507 29.89 8.93 -31.79
C LYS A 507 30.59 10.28 -31.84
#